data_AF-A0A9D7NHK4-F1
#
_entry.id   AF-A0A9D7NHK4-F1
#
_cell.length_a   1.000
_cell.length_b   1.000
_cell.length_c   1.000
_cell.angle_alpha   90.00
_cell.angle_beta   90.00
_cell.angle_gamma   90.00
#
_symmetry.space_group_name_H-M   'P 1'
#
loop_
_entity.id
_entity.type
_entity.pdbx_description
1 polymer ?
#
loop_
_entity_poly.entity_id
_entity_poly.type
_entity_poly.pdbx_seq_one_letter_code
_entity_poly.pdbx_strand_id
1 'polypeptide(L)'
;MRWLPNAQEVINNSWSKNTVLYPFPNRLKDGSYHWAGKTHHFFANESITNTALHGFGQDKPMKVTMVEAEETSAAFTCLYTDYGTQETYPFRFSVEMAFTLADDTGFYLPIGFHNHDEQSIPAGLGWHPILR
;
A
#
# COMPACT_ATOMS: atom_id res chain seq x y z
N MET A 1 11.31 -14.97 -20.01
CA MET A 1 10.65 -14.36 -18.85
C MET A 1 11.45 -13.11 -18.48
N ARG A 2 10.91 -11.92 -18.72
CA ARG A 2 11.64 -10.64 -18.50
C ARG A 2 11.21 -10.12 -17.13
N TRP A 3 12.13 -10.12 -16.16
CA TRP A 3 11.82 -9.83 -14.76
C TRP A 3 11.65 -8.33 -14.46
N LEU A 4 12.15 -7.46 -15.35
CA LEU A 4 12.06 -6.02 -15.16
C LEU A 4 10.78 -5.47 -15.78
N PRO A 5 9.97 -4.71 -15.02
CA PRO A 5 8.86 -3.99 -15.61
C PRO A 5 9.38 -2.98 -16.63
N ASN A 6 8.79 -3.00 -17.83
CA ASN A 6 8.88 -1.87 -18.73
C ASN A 6 7.94 -0.75 -18.23
N ALA A 7 8.05 0.46 -18.78
CA ALA A 7 7.24 1.60 -18.37
C ALA A 7 5.72 1.30 -18.41
N GLN A 8 5.25 0.54 -19.40
CA GLN A 8 3.84 0.16 -19.51
C GLN A 8 3.41 -0.78 -18.37
N GLU A 9 4.25 -1.71 -17.96
CA GLU A 9 3.95 -2.60 -16.83
C GLU A 9 3.91 -1.86 -15.49
N VAL A 10 4.74 -0.83 -15.31
CA VAL A 10 4.67 0.08 -14.15
C VAL A 10 3.36 0.87 -14.17
N ILE A 11 3.01 1.46 -15.32
CA ILE A 11 1.74 2.20 -15.50
C ILE A 11 0.53 1.30 -15.25
N ASN A 12 0.57 0.07 -15.76
CA ASN A 12 -0.51 -0.90 -15.59
C ASN A 12 -0.56 -1.51 -14.17
N ASN A 13 0.39 -1.13 -13.31
CA ASN A 13 0.60 -1.71 -11.98
C ASN A 13 0.55 -3.26 -11.97
N SER A 14 1.09 -3.88 -13.02
CA SER A 14 0.97 -5.33 -13.22
C SER A 14 1.74 -6.06 -12.14
N TRP A 15 1.09 -6.97 -11.40
CA TRP A 15 1.68 -7.74 -10.30
C TRP A 15 2.11 -6.89 -9.09
N SER A 16 1.48 -5.73 -8.88
CA SER A 16 1.73 -4.84 -7.74
C SER A 16 3.20 -4.42 -7.59
N LYS A 17 3.96 -4.36 -8.69
CA LYS A 17 5.40 -4.06 -8.68
C LYS A 17 5.66 -2.70 -8.03
N ASN A 18 6.52 -2.67 -7.01
CA ASN A 18 6.87 -1.51 -6.19
C ASN A 18 5.70 -0.86 -5.42
N THR A 19 4.54 -1.51 -5.36
CA THR A 19 3.38 -1.03 -4.61
C THR A 19 3.56 -1.29 -3.11
N VAL A 20 3.10 -0.35 -2.28
CA VAL A 20 2.94 -0.55 -0.83
C VAL A 20 1.62 -1.26 -0.56
N LEU A 21 1.66 -2.30 0.26
CA LEU A 21 0.57 -3.23 0.49
C LEU A 21 -0.08 -2.93 1.85
N TYR A 22 -1.36 -2.57 1.84
CA TYR A 22 -2.15 -2.25 3.02
C TYR A 22 -3.64 -2.55 2.79
N PRO A 23 -4.43 -2.91 3.80
CA PRO A 23 -4.06 -3.06 5.22
C PRO A 23 -3.53 -4.47 5.52
N PHE A 24 -3.18 -5.27 4.51
CA PHE A 24 -2.48 -6.53 4.70
C PHE A 24 -1.56 -6.81 3.49
N PRO A 25 -0.35 -7.36 3.72
CA PRO A 25 0.46 -7.92 2.66
C PRO A 25 0.00 -9.35 2.33
N ASN A 26 0.39 -9.83 1.14
CA ASN A 26 0.10 -11.20 0.70
C ASN A 26 -1.41 -11.55 0.77
N ARG A 27 -1.76 -12.79 1.16
CA ARG A 27 -3.09 -13.38 1.02
C ARG A 27 -3.89 -13.37 2.32
N LEU A 28 -5.17 -13.01 2.23
CA LEU A 28 -6.21 -13.39 3.18
C LEU A 28 -6.95 -14.62 2.67
N LYS A 29 -6.95 -15.68 3.47
CA LYS A 29 -7.68 -16.91 3.19
C LYS A 29 -9.18 -16.63 3.05
N ASP A 30 -9.77 -17.11 1.95
CA ASP A 30 -11.20 -16.92 1.62
C ASP A 30 -11.62 -15.43 1.58
N GLY A 31 -10.64 -14.52 1.42
CA GLY A 31 -10.84 -13.07 1.50
C GLY A 31 -11.37 -12.57 2.85
N SER A 32 -11.31 -13.38 3.91
CA SER A 32 -11.98 -13.08 5.17
C SER A 32 -11.01 -12.77 6.30
N TYR A 33 -11.44 -11.91 7.23
CA TYR A 33 -10.78 -11.71 8.51
C TYR A 33 -11.82 -11.45 9.61
N HIS A 34 -11.46 -11.79 10.84
CA HIS A 34 -12.29 -11.57 12.02
C HIS A 34 -11.62 -10.57 12.94
N TRP A 35 -12.34 -9.51 13.30
CA TRP A 35 -11.83 -8.46 14.18
C TRP A 35 -12.96 -7.90 15.05
N ALA A 36 -12.67 -7.65 16.32
CA ALA A 36 -13.62 -7.07 17.27
C ALA A 36 -15.01 -7.76 17.27
N GLY A 37 -15.05 -9.09 17.15
CA GLY A 37 -16.30 -9.86 17.14
C GLY A 37 -17.08 -9.85 15.82
N LYS A 38 -16.58 -9.17 14.78
CA LYS A 38 -17.19 -9.09 13.45
C LYS A 38 -16.31 -9.74 12.39
N THR A 39 -16.94 -10.46 11.48
CA THR A 39 -16.28 -10.97 10.28
C THR A 39 -16.47 -9.99 9.12
N HIS A 40 -15.38 -9.73 8.42
CA HIS A 40 -15.31 -8.85 7.27
C HIS A 40 -14.76 -9.60 6.07
N HIS A 41 -15.09 -9.12 4.87
CA HIS A 41 -14.76 -9.80 3.62
C HIS A 41 -14.19 -8.81 2.62
N PHE A 42 -13.03 -9.13 2.07
CA PHE A 42 -12.49 -8.57 0.84
C PHE A 42 -12.93 -9.42 -0.35
N PHE A 43 -12.99 -8.81 -1.53
CA PHE A 43 -13.16 -9.57 -2.76
C PHE A 43 -11.95 -10.48 -3.01
N ALA A 44 -12.20 -11.75 -3.33
CA ALA A 44 -11.16 -12.67 -3.75
C ALA A 44 -10.70 -12.30 -5.17
N ASN A 45 -9.52 -11.69 -5.26
CA ASN A 45 -8.91 -11.25 -6.51
C ASN A 45 -7.86 -12.24 -7.06
N GLU A 46 -7.52 -13.30 -6.32
CA GLU A 46 -6.73 -14.43 -6.82
C GLU A 46 -7.61 -15.69 -6.94
N SER A 47 -8.08 -15.96 -8.16
CA SER A 47 -9.06 -17.02 -8.43
C SER A 47 -8.55 -18.44 -8.19
N ILE A 48 -7.25 -18.69 -8.39
CA ILE A 48 -6.65 -20.03 -8.25
C ILE A 48 -6.73 -20.54 -6.81
N THR A 49 -6.53 -19.65 -5.83
CA THR A 49 -6.48 -20.00 -4.41
C THR A 49 -7.73 -19.52 -3.65
N ASN A 50 -8.62 -18.79 -4.31
CA ASN A 50 -9.77 -18.12 -3.72
C ASN A 50 -9.37 -17.20 -2.54
N THR A 51 -8.32 -16.41 -2.72
CA THR A 51 -7.83 -15.47 -1.69
C THR A 51 -7.97 -14.02 -2.13
N ALA A 52 -8.04 -13.13 -1.14
CA ALA A 52 -7.80 -11.71 -1.39
C ALA A 52 -6.30 -11.43 -1.23
N LEU A 53 -5.70 -10.76 -2.21
CA LEU A 53 -4.26 -10.53 -2.33
C LEU A 53 -4.00 -9.02 -2.30
N HIS A 54 -3.04 -8.60 -1.46
CA HIS A 54 -2.38 -7.28 -1.49
C HIS A 54 -3.21 -6.04 -1.10
N GLY A 55 -4.45 -6.22 -0.64
CA GLY A 55 -5.25 -5.13 -0.10
C GLY A 55 -5.54 -4.03 -1.13
N PHE A 56 -5.46 -2.77 -0.70
CA PHE A 56 -5.92 -1.60 -1.45
C PHE A 56 -4.82 -0.85 -2.22
N GLY A 57 -3.55 -1.06 -1.87
CA GLY A 57 -2.47 -0.17 -2.31
C GLY A 57 -2.28 -0.10 -3.82
N GLN A 58 -2.72 -1.13 -4.56
CA GLN A 58 -2.63 -1.16 -6.01
C GLN A 58 -3.64 -0.22 -6.69
N ASP A 59 -4.80 -0.01 -6.07
CA ASP A 59 -5.98 0.59 -6.70
C ASP A 59 -6.33 1.97 -6.12
N LYS A 60 -5.71 2.36 -5.00
CA LYS A 60 -6.00 3.64 -4.33
C LYS A 60 -4.95 4.70 -4.70
N PRO A 61 -5.30 5.71 -5.50
CA PRO A 61 -4.39 6.79 -5.82
C PRO A 61 -4.02 7.57 -4.56
N MET A 62 -2.74 7.89 -4.42
CA MET A 62 -2.23 8.68 -3.30
C MET A 62 -2.01 10.12 -3.75
N LYS A 63 -2.33 11.07 -2.88
CA LYS A 63 -2.13 12.50 -3.14
C LYS A 63 -0.70 12.88 -2.76
N VAL A 64 0.00 13.59 -3.64
CA VAL A 64 1.27 14.24 -3.28
C VAL A 64 0.96 15.43 -2.36
N THR A 65 1.54 15.43 -1.17
CA THR A 65 1.32 16.46 -0.13
C THR A 65 2.53 17.36 0.08
N MET A 66 3.71 16.93 -0.33
CA MET A 66 4.97 17.66 -0.18
C MET A 66 5.91 17.31 -1.34
N VAL A 67 6.65 18.29 -1.84
CA VAL A 67 7.72 18.13 -2.83
C VAL A 67 8.83 19.10 -2.48
N GLU A 68 10.05 18.60 -2.38
CA GLU A 68 11.26 19.36 -2.08
C GLU A 68 12.37 18.91 -3.03
N ALA A 69 13.15 19.85 -3.54
CA ALA A 69 14.27 19.57 -4.42
C ALA A 69 15.39 20.58 -4.15
N GLU A 70 16.57 20.04 -3.90
CA GLU A 70 17.82 20.75 -3.62
C GLU A 70 18.87 20.24 -4.62
N GLU A 71 20.06 20.86 -4.61
CA GLU A 71 21.15 20.47 -5.53
C GLU A 71 21.58 19.00 -5.36
N THR A 72 21.59 18.50 -4.13
CA THR A 72 22.10 17.16 -3.77
C THR A 72 21.04 16.22 -3.19
N SER A 73 19.76 16.64 -3.22
CA SER A 73 18.67 15.80 -2.70
C SER A 73 17.31 16.15 -3.29
N ALA A 74 16.41 15.17 -3.36
CA ALA A 74 15.01 15.37 -3.70
C ALA A 74 14.12 14.53 -2.78
N ALA A 75 12.97 15.07 -2.41
CA ALA A 75 11.98 14.38 -1.62
C ALA A 75 10.55 14.68 -2.07
N PHE A 76 9.65 13.72 -1.89
CA PHE A 76 8.22 13.95 -2.00
C PHE A 76 7.44 13.02 -1.07
N THR A 77 6.30 13.49 -0.58
CA THR A 77 5.42 12.70 0.29
C THR A 77 4.08 12.45 -0.38
N CYS A 78 3.61 11.20 -0.30
CA CYS A 78 2.32 10.74 -0.79
C CYS A 78 1.44 10.29 0.38
N LEU A 79 0.18 10.71 0.39
CA LEU A 79 -0.80 10.38 1.42
C LEU A 79 -2.07 9.78 0.80
N TYR A 80 -2.54 8.68 1.37
CA TYR A 80 -3.89 8.17 1.20
C TYR A 80 -4.62 8.24 2.54
N THR A 81 -5.87 8.69 2.53
CA THR A 81 -6.73 8.72 3.72
C THR A 81 -8.03 8.01 3.39
N ASP A 82 -8.41 7.07 4.25
CA ASP A 82 -9.71 6.42 4.23
C ASP A 82 -10.56 6.90 5.40
N TYR A 83 -11.83 7.18 5.12
CA TYR A 83 -12.79 7.66 6.11
C TYR A 83 -13.69 6.55 6.66
N GLY A 84 -13.34 5.28 6.44
CA GLY A 84 -14.05 4.12 6.97
C GLY A 84 -15.34 3.79 6.23
N THR A 85 -15.48 4.25 4.99
CA THR A 85 -16.69 4.04 4.17
C THR A 85 -16.68 2.72 3.40
N GLN A 86 -15.56 1.98 3.41
CA GLN A 86 -15.44 0.70 2.73
C GLN A 86 -15.98 -0.44 3.61
N GLU A 87 -17.00 -1.17 3.15
CA GLU A 87 -17.58 -2.29 3.92
C GLU A 87 -16.56 -3.40 4.22
N THR A 88 -15.61 -3.60 3.32
CA THR A 88 -14.54 -4.61 3.44
C THR A 88 -13.55 -4.28 4.56
N TYR A 89 -13.36 -2.99 4.86
CA TYR A 89 -12.47 -2.48 5.90
C TYR A 89 -12.99 -1.13 6.43
N PRO A 90 -14.02 -1.14 7.30
CA PRO A 90 -14.78 0.05 7.68
C PRO A 90 -14.11 0.80 8.84
N PHE A 91 -12.84 1.16 8.66
CA PHE A 91 -12.03 1.83 9.66
C PHE A 91 -11.41 3.09 9.09
N ARG A 92 -11.25 4.13 9.93
CA ARG A 92 -10.57 5.37 9.52
C ARG A 92 -9.06 5.22 9.66
N PHE A 93 -8.31 5.45 8.58
CA PHE A 93 -6.85 5.36 8.61
C PHE A 93 -6.20 6.23 7.53
N SER A 94 -4.88 6.43 7.63
CA SER A 94 -4.09 6.97 6.53
C SER A 94 -2.81 6.17 6.31
N VAL A 95 -2.35 6.16 5.07
CA VAL A 95 -1.06 5.60 4.68
C VAL A 95 -0.22 6.71 4.08
N GLU A 96 0.99 6.88 4.60
CA GLU A 96 1.95 7.88 4.16
C GLU A 96 3.21 7.20 3.62
N MET A 97 3.74 7.72 2.52
CA MET A 97 5.01 7.32 1.93
C MET A 97 5.83 8.56 1.67
N ALA A 98 6.98 8.71 2.33
CA ALA A 98 7.91 9.78 2.03
C ALA A 98 9.11 9.19 1.28
N PHE A 99 9.33 9.66 0.06
CA PHE A 99 10.44 9.26 -0.78
C PHE A 99 11.53 10.30 -0.63
N THR A 100 12.75 9.87 -0.32
CA THR A 100 13.92 10.73 -0.27
C THR A 100 15.05 10.08 -1.04
N LEU A 101 15.72 10.87 -1.87
CA LEU A 101 16.97 10.51 -2.53
C LEU A 101 17.98 11.62 -2.25
N ALA A 102 19.10 11.28 -1.63
CA ALA A 102 20.21 12.21 -1.40
C ALA A 102 21.53 11.54 -1.76
N ASP A 103 22.52 12.34 -2.16
CA ASP A 103 23.83 11.84 -2.61
C ASP A 103 24.58 11.06 -1.51
N ASP A 104 24.44 11.49 -0.26
CA ASP A 104 25.16 10.95 0.90
C ASP A 104 24.45 9.75 1.56
N THR A 105 23.12 9.75 1.59
CA THR A 105 22.32 8.69 2.24
C THR A 105 21.69 7.70 1.26
N GLY A 106 21.67 8.00 -0.04
CA GLY A 106 20.97 7.21 -1.04
C GLY A 106 19.45 7.29 -0.91
N PHE A 107 18.77 6.20 -1.26
CA PHE A 107 17.30 6.12 -1.27
C PHE A 107 16.75 5.72 0.11
N TYR A 108 15.80 6.50 0.62
CA TYR A 108 15.07 6.24 1.85
C TYR A 108 13.56 6.33 1.61
N LEU A 109 12.81 5.37 2.17
CA LEU A 109 11.36 5.25 2.03
C LEU A 109 10.72 4.82 3.36
N PRO A 110 10.47 5.73 4.30
CA PRO A 110 9.58 5.48 5.42
C PRO A 110 8.15 5.35 4.91
N ILE A 111 7.47 4.34 5.43
CA ILE A 111 6.06 4.06 5.14
C ILE A 111 5.32 4.00 6.47
N GLY A 112 4.31 4.86 6.61
CA GLY A 112 3.49 4.97 7.81
C GLY A 112 2.07 4.46 7.59
N PHE A 113 1.51 3.76 8.58
CA PHE A 113 0.09 3.46 8.67
C PHE A 113 -0.45 4.06 9.97
N HIS A 114 -1.41 4.98 9.87
CA HIS A 114 -1.94 5.73 11.00
C HIS A 114 -3.40 5.38 11.21
N ASN A 115 -3.75 4.94 12.40
CA ASN A 115 -5.13 4.70 12.82
C ASN A 115 -5.78 6.03 13.25
N HIS A 116 -6.89 6.40 12.61
CA HIS A 116 -7.73 7.56 12.95
C HIS A 116 -9.10 7.15 13.52
N ASP A 117 -9.28 5.87 13.78
CA ASP A 117 -10.45 5.33 14.43
C ASP A 117 -10.35 5.49 15.96
N GLU A 118 -11.49 5.42 16.64
CA GLU A 118 -11.54 5.50 18.12
C GLU A 118 -11.12 4.17 18.78
N GLN A 119 -11.06 3.11 17.99
CA GLN A 119 -10.73 1.75 18.43
C GLN A 119 -9.46 1.23 17.73
N SER A 120 -8.87 0.18 18.29
CA SER A 120 -7.80 -0.56 17.61
C SER A 120 -8.30 -1.23 16.33
N ILE A 121 -7.49 -1.20 15.28
CA ILE A 121 -7.83 -1.73 13.95
C ILE A 121 -6.78 -2.75 13.48
N PRO A 122 -7.15 -3.76 12.67
CA PRO A 122 -6.22 -4.77 12.22
C PRO A 122 -5.39 -4.22 11.06
N ALA A 123 -4.09 -4.04 11.24
CA ALA A 123 -3.22 -3.46 10.21
C ALA A 123 -1.98 -4.34 9.97
N GLY A 124 -1.67 -4.54 8.70
CA GLY A 124 -0.44 -5.12 8.18
C GLY A 124 0.06 -4.26 7.03
N LEU A 125 1.38 -4.06 7.01
CA LEU A 125 2.05 -3.23 6.02
C LEU A 125 3.11 -4.07 5.32
N GLY A 126 3.22 -3.92 4.00
CA GLY A 126 4.29 -4.51 3.22
C GLY A 126 4.67 -3.65 2.04
N TRP A 127 5.75 -4.03 1.37
CA TRP A 127 6.21 -3.39 0.14
C TRP A 127 6.64 -4.49 -0.82
N HIS A 128 6.35 -4.31 -2.12
CA HIS A 128 6.66 -5.29 -3.15
C HIS A 128 7.78 -4.82 -4.10
N PRO A 129 9.01 -4.57 -3.60
CA PRO A 129 10.09 -4.02 -4.41
C PRO A 129 10.53 -5.00 -5.51
N ILE A 130 10.78 -4.48 -6.70
CA ILE A 130 11.47 -5.21 -7.77
C ILE A 130 12.84 -4.56 -7.97
N LEU A 131 13.88 -5.22 -7.46
CA LEU A 131 15.26 -4.76 -7.53
C LEU A 131 16.01 -5.45 -8.69
N ARG A 132 17.11 -4.84 -9.12
CA ARG A 132 18.07 -5.40 -10.09
C ARG A 132 19.18 -6.16 -9.38
#